data_AF-A0A7X7YAS9-F1
#
_entry.id   AF-A0A7X7YAS9-F1
#
_cell.length_a   1.000
_cell.length_b   1.000
_cell.length_c   1.000
_cell.angle_alpha   90.00
_cell.angle_beta   90.00
_cell.angle_gamma   90.00
#
_symmetry.space_group_name_H-M   'P 1'
#
loop_
_entity.id
_entity.type
_entity.pdbx_description
1 polymer ?
#
loop_
_entity_poly.entity_id
_entity_poly.type
_entity_poly.pdbx_seq_one_letter_code
_entity_poly.pdbx_strand_id
1 'polypeptide(L)'
;MRRIGCYFCTAAVFMLILSGCFTKKDVEEQTPMQDIITLTPTPTPVPTEAADKNEISSYTTVFYDKNENRIHNIKTASEELNHTVIRPGEVFSFNEALGRRTKEKGYKEAPILAHGEKTKGTGGGICQISSTLYNAALLADMEIVERHRHSENVPYVPEGKDATVVYNSKDLKIRNTKDYPVEIVIKITEDEIKISLVKKEE
;
A
#
# COMPACT_ATOMS: atom_id res chain seq x y z
N MET A 1 -69.41 15.62 -33.93
CA MET A 1 -70.63 15.93 -33.14
C MET A 1 -71.50 14.67 -33.12
N ARG A 2 -71.78 14.10 -31.92
CA ARG A 2 -72.76 13.00 -31.61
C ARG A 2 -72.44 11.61 -32.21
N ARG A 3 -72.57 10.42 -31.56
CA ARG A 3 -73.10 9.85 -30.28
C ARG A 3 -72.45 8.43 -30.16
N ILE A 4 -71.87 7.98 -29.03
CA ILE A 4 -72.41 7.12 -27.94
C ILE A 4 -73.24 5.89 -28.35
N GLY A 5 -72.81 4.70 -27.86
CA GLY A 5 -73.57 3.45 -27.68
C GLY A 5 -72.67 2.21 -27.91
N CYS A 6 -71.98 1.63 -26.92
CA CYS A 6 -72.45 0.79 -25.80
C CYS A 6 -73.37 -0.36 -26.24
N TYR A 7 -72.79 -1.55 -26.42
CA TYR A 7 -73.50 -2.82 -26.32
C TYR A 7 -72.66 -3.79 -25.49
N PHE A 8 -73.15 -4.06 -24.29
CA PHE A 8 -72.84 -5.24 -23.50
C PHE A 8 -73.33 -6.48 -24.25
N CYS A 9 -72.50 -7.53 -24.35
CA CYS A 9 -73.00 -8.88 -24.57
C CYS A 9 -72.25 -9.83 -23.64
N THR A 10 -72.97 -10.30 -22.64
CA THR A 10 -72.60 -11.33 -21.67
C THR A 10 -72.59 -12.71 -22.32
N ALA A 11 -71.56 -13.50 -22.05
CA ALA A 11 -71.68 -14.97 -21.95
C ALA A 11 -70.47 -15.53 -21.19
N ALA A 12 -70.73 -16.05 -19.99
CA ALA A 12 -69.83 -16.93 -19.27
C ALA A 12 -69.75 -18.29 -20.00
N VAL A 13 -68.68 -19.07 -19.78
CA VAL A 13 -68.70 -20.54 -19.54
C VAL A 13 -67.26 -21.08 -19.41
N PHE A 14 -67.05 -21.75 -18.26
CA PHE A 14 -66.20 -22.91 -17.97
C PHE A 14 -64.68 -22.92 -18.23
N MET A 15 -63.97 -23.05 -17.10
CA MET A 15 -63.15 -24.21 -16.75
C MET A 15 -61.86 -24.43 -17.56
N LEU A 16 -60.72 -24.07 -16.96
CA LEU A 16 -59.61 -25.00 -16.77
C LEU A 16 -58.56 -24.38 -15.82
N ILE A 17 -58.61 -24.88 -14.59
CA ILE A 17 -57.54 -24.83 -13.59
C ILE A 17 -56.36 -25.63 -14.13
N LEU A 18 -55.27 -24.95 -14.46
CA LEU A 18 -53.95 -25.55 -14.52
C LEU A 18 -53.00 -24.74 -13.64
N SER A 19 -52.65 -25.39 -12.55
CA SER A 19 -51.64 -25.03 -11.57
C SER A 19 -50.30 -24.75 -12.26
N GLY A 20 -49.89 -23.49 -12.30
CA GLY A 20 -48.52 -23.09 -12.62
C GLY A 20 -47.74 -22.92 -11.33
N CYS A 21 -47.06 -23.98 -10.89
CA CYS A 21 -46.05 -23.94 -9.83
C CYS A 21 -44.95 -22.93 -10.18
N PHE A 22 -45.00 -21.74 -9.58
CA PHE A 22 -43.88 -20.81 -9.58
C PHE A 22 -42.92 -21.27 -8.47
N THR A 23 -42.01 -22.17 -8.81
CA THR A 23 -40.91 -22.54 -7.91
C THR A 23 -39.98 -21.33 -7.81
N LYS A 24 -40.02 -20.66 -6.66
CA LYS A 24 -38.93 -19.79 -6.21
C LYS A 24 -37.67 -20.64 -6.24
N LYS A 25 -36.82 -20.43 -7.24
CA LYS A 25 -35.43 -20.85 -7.18
C LYS A 25 -34.79 -19.96 -6.12
N ASP A 26 -34.52 -20.53 -4.96
CA ASP A 26 -33.61 -19.96 -3.98
C ASP A 26 -32.26 -19.78 -4.68
N VAL A 27 -31.96 -18.53 -5.04
CA VAL A 27 -30.61 -18.14 -5.44
C VAL A 27 -29.88 -17.93 -4.12
N GLU A 28 -29.19 -18.98 -3.70
CA GLU A 28 -28.24 -18.93 -2.60
C GLU A 28 -27.13 -17.95 -3.00
N GLU A 29 -27.23 -16.73 -2.47
CA GLU A 29 -26.23 -15.68 -2.61
C GLU A 29 -24.99 -16.11 -1.81
N GLN A 30 -24.15 -16.91 -2.47
CA GLN A 30 -22.84 -17.28 -1.97
C GLN A 30 -21.92 -16.05 -2.02
N THR A 31 -22.02 -15.22 -0.99
CA THR A 31 -20.98 -14.23 -0.65
C THR A 31 -19.65 -14.98 -0.53
N PRO A 32 -18.59 -14.64 -1.29
CA PRO A 32 -17.29 -15.24 -1.09
C PRO A 32 -16.79 -14.83 0.30
N MET A 33 -16.49 -15.85 1.11
CA MET A 33 -15.89 -15.74 2.43
C MET A 33 -14.65 -14.83 2.33
N GLN A 34 -14.76 -13.61 2.87
CA GLN A 34 -13.61 -12.72 2.97
C GLN A 34 -12.67 -13.33 4.00
N ASP A 35 -11.49 -13.76 3.54
CA ASP A 35 -10.40 -14.14 4.42
C ASP A 35 -9.96 -12.91 5.22
N ILE A 36 -10.55 -12.75 6.39
CA ILE A 36 -10.14 -11.76 7.39
C ILE A 36 -8.83 -12.32 7.98
N ILE A 37 -7.71 -12.02 7.31
CA ILE A 37 -6.40 -12.26 7.90
C ILE A 37 -6.32 -11.37 9.13
N THR A 38 -6.43 -11.99 10.31
CA THR A 38 -6.15 -11.36 11.59
C THR A 38 -4.71 -10.86 11.53
N LEU A 39 -4.53 -9.56 11.27
CA LEU A 39 -3.23 -8.92 11.38
C LEU A 39 -2.81 -9.04 12.85
N THR A 40 -1.79 -9.84 13.08
CA THR A 40 -1.08 -9.88 14.36
C THR A 40 -0.58 -8.47 14.69
N PRO A 41 -0.50 -8.11 15.98
CA PRO A 41 -0.07 -6.78 16.38
C PRO A 41 1.30 -6.47 15.76
N THR A 42 1.43 -5.24 15.25
CA THR A 42 2.67 -4.62 14.79
C THR A 42 3.84 -5.13 15.61
N PRO A 43 4.81 -5.85 15.02
CA PRO A 43 5.94 -6.33 15.79
C PRO A 43 6.64 -5.11 16.39
N THR A 44 6.66 -5.05 17.72
CA THR A 44 7.65 -4.31 18.49
C THR A 44 9.01 -4.58 17.84
N PRO A 45 9.89 -3.58 17.61
CA PRO A 45 11.18 -3.81 16.99
C PRO A 45 11.93 -4.90 17.77
N VAL A 46 11.99 -6.10 17.19
CA VAL A 46 12.78 -7.21 17.71
C VAL A 46 14.22 -6.90 17.30
N PRO A 47 15.17 -6.80 18.25
CA PRO A 47 16.58 -6.69 17.90
C PRO A 47 17.06 -8.02 17.32
N THR A 48 16.97 -8.16 16.00
CA THR A 48 17.42 -9.36 15.28
C THR A 48 18.84 -9.17 14.76
N GLU A 49 19.72 -10.05 15.25
CA GLU A 49 21.09 -10.39 14.80
C GLU A 49 22.12 -9.26 14.82
N ALA A 50 23.37 -9.60 15.22
CA ALA A 50 24.43 -8.68 15.66
C ALA A 50 24.37 -7.30 14.97
N ALA A 51 23.92 -6.29 15.74
CA ALA A 51 23.82 -4.93 15.26
C ALA A 51 25.16 -4.52 14.64
N ASP A 52 25.11 -4.07 13.39
CA ASP A 52 26.25 -3.41 12.78
C ASP A 52 26.71 -2.33 13.77
N LYS A 53 28.00 -2.32 14.13
CA LYS A 53 28.55 -1.34 15.08
C LYS A 53 28.33 0.10 14.62
N ASN A 54 28.11 0.28 13.31
CA ASN A 54 27.85 1.54 12.68
C ASN A 54 26.35 1.81 12.43
N GLU A 55 25.43 0.92 12.83
CA GLU A 55 23.99 1.17 12.73
C GLU A 55 23.59 2.33 13.68
N ILE A 56 23.06 3.40 13.09
CA ILE A 56 22.55 4.58 13.81
C ILE A 56 21.12 4.29 14.28
N SER A 57 20.32 3.71 13.39
CA SER A 57 18.94 3.31 13.66
C SER A 57 18.47 2.31 12.62
N SER A 58 17.38 1.62 12.92
CA SER A 58 16.65 0.86 11.93
C SER A 58 15.15 0.83 12.21
N TYR A 59 14.37 0.56 11.18
CA TYR A 59 12.94 0.33 11.29
C TYR A 59 12.51 -0.82 10.39
N THR A 60 11.56 -1.62 10.88
CA THR A 60 11.06 -2.81 10.19
C THR A 60 9.57 -2.69 9.99
N THR A 61 9.11 -3.06 8.79
CA THR A 61 7.68 -3.24 8.49
C THR A 61 7.45 -4.62 7.90
N VAL A 62 6.33 -5.24 8.22
CA VAL A 62 5.90 -6.52 7.61
C VAL A 62 5.22 -6.24 6.28
N PHE A 63 5.44 -7.09 5.27
CA PHE A 63 4.73 -6.98 3.99
C PHE A 63 3.21 -6.93 4.22
N TYR A 64 2.58 -5.86 3.74
CA TYR A 64 1.13 -5.68 3.91
C TYR A 64 0.31 -6.81 3.28
N ASP A 65 0.69 -7.22 2.08
CA ASP A 65 0.07 -8.33 1.38
C ASP A 65 1.15 -9.16 0.66
N LYS A 66 0.82 -10.42 0.36
CA LYS A 66 1.71 -11.35 -0.36
C LYS A 66 1.52 -11.29 -1.88
N ASN A 67 1.01 -10.17 -2.43
CA ASN A 67 0.88 -10.03 -3.87
C ASN A 67 2.26 -10.00 -4.54
N GLU A 68 2.51 -10.93 -5.45
CA GLU A 68 3.83 -11.09 -6.09
C GLU A 68 4.30 -9.83 -6.83
N ASN A 69 3.39 -9.11 -7.50
CA ASN A 69 3.75 -7.86 -8.19
C ASN A 69 4.10 -6.75 -7.21
N ARG A 70 3.42 -6.68 -6.06
CA ARG A 70 3.71 -5.71 -5.00
C ARG A 70 5.08 -6.00 -4.38
N ILE A 71 5.36 -7.26 -4.05
CA ILE A 71 6.67 -7.69 -3.54
C ILE A 71 7.77 -7.40 -4.56
N HIS A 72 7.52 -7.72 -5.84
CA HIS A 72 8.44 -7.42 -6.95
C HIS A 72 8.78 -5.92 -6.99
N ASN A 73 7.77 -5.05 -6.99
CA ASN A 73 7.98 -3.60 -7.00
C ASN A 73 8.78 -3.12 -5.80
N ILE A 74 8.53 -3.68 -4.62
CA ILE A 74 9.26 -3.34 -3.40
C ILE A 74 10.73 -3.74 -3.52
N LYS A 75 11.01 -4.93 -4.07
CA LYS A 75 12.38 -5.40 -4.31
C LYS A 75 13.09 -4.50 -5.33
N THR A 76 12.48 -4.23 -6.48
CA THR A 76 13.03 -3.33 -7.51
C THR A 76 13.36 -1.95 -6.93
N ALA A 77 12.44 -1.36 -6.17
CA ALA A 77 12.69 -0.06 -5.57
C ALA A 77 13.77 -0.09 -4.49
N SER A 78 13.79 -1.16 -3.69
CA SER A 78 14.81 -1.33 -2.64
C SER A 78 16.19 -1.51 -3.23
N GLU A 79 16.34 -2.23 -4.35
CA GLU A 79 17.61 -2.36 -5.07
C GLU A 79 18.15 -1.01 -5.56
N GLU A 80 17.28 -0.12 -6.04
CA GLU A 80 17.67 1.22 -6.49
C GLU A 80 18.07 2.15 -5.32
N LEU A 81 17.41 2.01 -4.16
CA LEU A 81 17.64 2.88 -2.98
C LEU A 81 18.78 2.39 -2.09
N ASN A 82 19.01 1.09 -2.06
CA ASN A 82 20.00 0.48 -1.19
C ASN A 82 21.40 1.01 -1.52
N HIS A 83 22.20 1.22 -0.47
CA HIS A 83 23.53 1.84 -0.54
C HIS A 83 23.56 3.32 -0.97
N THR A 84 22.42 4.01 -0.98
CA THR A 84 22.42 5.47 -1.15
C THR A 84 23.10 6.12 0.05
N VAL A 85 24.09 6.99 -0.21
CA VAL A 85 24.82 7.74 0.81
C VAL A 85 24.32 9.18 0.84
N ILE A 86 23.93 9.64 2.02
CA ILE A 86 23.52 11.02 2.30
C ILE A 86 24.67 11.72 3.04
N ARG A 87 25.31 12.70 2.41
CA ARG A 87 26.42 13.47 2.98
C ARG A 87 25.96 14.37 4.13
N PRO A 88 26.87 14.79 5.04
CA PRO A 88 26.55 15.75 6.08
C PRO A 88 25.84 17.00 5.52
N GLY A 89 24.67 17.33 6.06
CA GLY A 89 23.85 18.47 5.65
C GLY A 89 23.07 18.30 4.33
N GLU A 90 23.30 17.23 3.57
CA GLU A 90 22.60 16.92 2.32
C GLU A 90 21.13 16.57 2.58
N VAL A 91 20.26 16.96 1.65
CA VAL A 91 18.85 16.55 1.62
C VAL A 91 18.68 15.43 0.61
N PHE A 92 18.40 14.24 1.11
CA PHE A 92 17.95 13.13 0.29
C PHE A 92 16.50 13.35 -0.15
N SER A 93 16.20 13.15 -1.44
CA SER A 93 14.85 13.09 -1.99
C SER A 93 14.54 11.66 -2.45
N PHE A 94 13.46 11.09 -1.92
CA PHE A 94 13.03 9.74 -2.28
C PHE A 94 12.60 9.64 -3.75
N ASN A 95 11.94 10.67 -4.28
CA ASN A 95 11.54 10.72 -5.68
C ASN A 95 12.69 10.99 -6.63
N GLU A 96 13.69 11.78 -6.24
CA GLU A 96 14.89 11.99 -7.03
C GLU A 96 15.71 10.70 -7.13
N ALA A 97 15.91 10.01 -6.01
CA ALA A 97 16.65 8.76 -5.97
C ALA A 97 15.99 7.64 -6.80
N LEU A 98 14.65 7.48 -6.71
CA LEU A 98 13.96 6.40 -7.42
C LEU A 98 13.45 6.78 -8.82
N GLY A 99 13.26 8.06 -9.12
CA GLY A 99 12.62 8.50 -10.35
C GLY A 99 11.17 8.02 -10.53
N ARG A 100 10.67 8.06 -11.77
CA ARG A 100 9.29 7.68 -12.11
C ARG A 100 9.12 6.16 -12.13
N ARG A 101 8.08 5.62 -11.49
CA ARG A 101 7.80 4.18 -11.45
C ARG A 101 7.02 3.77 -12.71
N THR A 102 7.69 3.17 -13.68
CA THR A 102 7.10 2.78 -14.98
C THR A 102 7.34 1.31 -15.31
N LYS A 103 6.58 0.79 -16.27
CA LYS A 103 6.72 -0.61 -16.73
C LYS A 103 8.10 -0.87 -17.33
N GLU A 104 8.69 0.12 -18.01
CA GLU A 104 10.02 0.05 -18.62
C GLU A 104 11.13 -0.07 -17.57
N LYS A 105 10.93 0.51 -16.38
CA LYS A 105 11.81 0.31 -15.22
C LYS A 105 11.54 -1.01 -14.47
N GLY A 106 10.65 -1.86 -14.99
CA GLY A 106 10.33 -3.15 -14.39
C GLY A 106 9.23 -3.12 -13.33
N TYR A 107 8.57 -1.96 -13.10
CA TYR A 107 7.44 -1.89 -12.17
C TYR A 107 6.19 -2.54 -12.75
N LYS A 108 5.51 -3.33 -11.93
CA LYS A 108 4.29 -4.06 -12.27
C LYS A 108 3.06 -3.38 -11.67
N GLU A 109 1.91 -3.66 -12.26
CA GLU A 109 0.63 -3.30 -11.66
C GLU A 109 0.36 -4.16 -10.43
N ALA A 110 0.10 -3.50 -9.31
CA ALA A 110 -0.13 -4.12 -8.03
C ALA A 110 -1.22 -3.34 -7.26
N PRO A 111 -1.80 -3.93 -6.20
CA PRO A 111 -2.69 -3.20 -5.31
C PRO A 111 -2.02 -1.92 -4.78
N ILE A 112 -2.74 -0.81 -4.90
CA ILE A 112 -2.44 0.49 -4.28
C ILE A 112 -3.59 0.82 -3.33
N LEU A 113 -3.25 1.45 -2.21
CA LEU A 113 -4.23 1.99 -1.27
C LEU A 113 -4.49 3.45 -1.68
N ALA A 114 -5.66 3.72 -2.25
CA ALA A 114 -6.07 5.05 -2.65
C ALA A 114 -7.48 5.32 -2.11
N HIS A 115 -7.66 6.41 -1.37
CA HIS A 115 -8.95 6.81 -0.78
C HIS A 115 -9.64 5.70 0.04
N GLY A 116 -8.85 4.89 0.75
CA GLY A 116 -9.38 3.78 1.57
C GLY A 116 -9.75 2.53 0.77
N GLU A 117 -9.68 2.57 -0.56
CA GLU A 117 -9.96 1.44 -1.44
C GLU A 117 -8.69 0.84 -2.03
N LYS A 118 -8.73 -0.49 -2.25
CA LYS A 118 -7.71 -1.21 -3.01
C LYS A 118 -8.01 -1.06 -4.50
N THR A 119 -7.22 -0.27 -5.21
CA THR A 119 -7.23 -0.23 -6.68
C THR A 119 -5.90 -0.75 -7.24
N LYS A 120 -5.77 -0.89 -8.56
CA LYS A 120 -4.52 -1.31 -9.20
C LYS A 120 -3.76 -0.10 -9.74
N GLY A 121 -2.47 -0.06 -9.49
CA GLY A 121 -1.57 0.97 -10.02
C GLY A 121 -0.17 0.42 -10.26
N THR A 122 0.56 1.01 -11.20
CA THR A 122 1.98 0.70 -11.42
C THR A 122 2.79 1.17 -10.21
N GLY A 123 3.65 0.30 -9.68
CA GLY A 123 4.44 0.62 -8.50
C GLY A 123 3.66 0.53 -7.18
N GLY A 124 2.67 -0.36 -7.08
CA GLY A 124 2.09 -0.69 -5.77
C GLY A 124 3.16 -1.21 -4.80
N GLY A 125 3.12 -0.74 -3.55
CA GLY A 125 4.07 -1.10 -2.48
C GLY A 125 5.09 -0.02 -2.10
N ILE A 126 5.30 1.01 -2.94
CA ILE A 126 6.38 2.00 -2.75
C ILE A 126 6.21 2.85 -1.49
N CYS A 127 4.99 3.25 -1.15
CA CYS A 127 4.73 4.01 0.08
C CYS A 127 5.10 3.26 1.36
N GLN A 128 5.19 1.92 1.31
CA GLN A 128 5.66 1.15 2.44
C GLN A 128 7.15 1.41 2.68
N ILE A 129 7.97 1.39 1.63
CA ILE A 129 9.42 1.68 1.73
C ILE A 129 9.65 3.10 2.25
N SER A 130 8.94 4.10 1.73
CA SER A 130 9.08 5.47 2.23
C SER A 130 8.64 5.60 3.68
N SER A 131 7.58 4.89 4.11
CA SER A 131 7.18 4.87 5.52
C SER A 131 8.23 4.20 6.40
N THR A 132 8.84 3.09 5.95
CA THR A 132 9.91 2.42 6.68
C THR A 132 11.14 3.32 6.83
N LEU A 133 11.57 3.98 5.73
CA LEU A 133 12.71 4.90 5.74
C LEU A 133 12.43 6.14 6.60
N TYR A 134 11.21 6.69 6.53
CA TYR A 134 10.79 7.81 7.37
C TYR A 134 10.95 7.49 8.86
N ASN A 135 10.53 6.31 9.29
CA ASN A 135 10.65 5.93 10.70
C ASN A 135 12.10 5.66 11.12
N ALA A 136 12.93 5.07 10.25
CA ALA A 136 14.35 4.96 10.51
C ALA A 136 15.00 6.35 10.67
N ALA A 137 14.69 7.28 9.76
CA ALA A 137 15.20 8.66 9.84
C ALA A 137 14.76 9.39 11.12
N LEU A 138 13.50 9.20 11.56
CA LEU A 138 13.04 9.73 12.84
C LEU A 138 13.83 9.16 14.02
N LEU A 139 14.08 7.85 14.04
CA LEU A 139 14.86 7.20 15.11
C LEU A 139 16.33 7.61 15.09
N ALA A 140 16.86 8.02 13.94
CA ALA A 140 18.20 8.57 13.80
C ALA A 140 18.29 10.06 14.16
N ASP A 141 17.24 10.73 14.61
CA ASP A 141 17.20 12.19 14.82
C ASP A 141 17.65 12.98 13.57
N MET A 142 17.28 12.51 12.37
CA MET A 142 17.45 13.26 11.12
C MET A 142 16.29 14.23 10.93
N GLU A 143 16.54 15.35 10.24
CA GLU A 143 15.51 16.34 9.96
C GLU A 143 14.62 15.88 8.81
N ILE A 144 13.31 15.93 9.02
CA ILE A 144 12.31 15.61 8.00
C ILE A 144 11.92 16.91 7.29
N VAL A 145 12.50 17.14 6.12
CA VAL A 145 12.30 18.36 5.31
C VAL A 145 10.95 18.34 4.60
N GLU A 146 10.51 17.17 4.15
CA GLU A 146 9.21 16.98 3.50
C GLU A 146 8.63 15.63 3.90
N ARG A 147 7.36 15.61 4.29
CA ARG A 147 6.59 14.40 4.55
C ARG A 147 5.11 14.67 4.30
N HIS A 148 4.46 13.75 3.61
CA HIS A 148 3.02 13.74 3.43
C HIS A 148 2.40 12.51 4.10
N ARG A 149 1.23 12.70 4.70
CA ARG A 149 0.40 11.60 5.22
C ARG A 149 -0.51 11.04 4.14
N HIS A 150 -0.85 9.77 4.27
CA HIS A 150 -1.95 9.16 3.56
C HIS A 150 -3.25 9.83 4.05
N SER A 151 -4.27 9.85 3.19
CA SER A 151 -5.60 10.32 3.58
C SER A 151 -6.26 9.37 4.58
N GLU A 152 -5.91 8.08 4.50
CA GLU A 152 -6.45 7.01 5.32
C GLU A 152 -5.31 6.26 6.03
N ASN A 153 -5.64 5.62 7.15
CA ASN A 153 -4.69 4.81 7.88
C ASN A 153 -4.19 3.63 7.04
N VAL A 154 -2.87 3.45 7.03
CA VAL A 154 -2.23 2.31 6.37
C VAL A 154 -1.91 1.22 7.40
N PRO A 155 -2.13 -0.06 7.06
CA PRO A 155 -2.06 -1.15 8.04
C PRO A 155 -0.62 -1.64 8.35
N TYR A 156 0.39 -1.14 7.65
CA TYR A 156 1.78 -1.58 7.78
C TYR A 156 2.65 -0.68 8.69
N VAL A 157 2.11 0.42 9.21
CA VAL A 157 2.74 1.29 10.22
C VAL A 157 1.67 1.88 11.15
N PRO A 158 2.02 2.25 12.41
CA PRO A 158 1.10 2.95 13.30
C PRO A 158 0.63 4.31 12.75
N GLU A 159 -0.46 4.82 13.32
CA GLU A 159 -0.98 6.14 12.97
C GLU A 159 0.10 7.23 13.15
N GLY A 160 0.19 8.13 12.17
CA GLY A 160 1.17 9.20 12.19
C GLY A 160 2.61 8.76 11.88
N LYS A 161 2.85 7.48 11.59
CA LYS A 161 4.16 6.92 11.18
C LYS A 161 4.28 6.65 9.68
N ASP A 162 3.33 7.09 8.88
CA ASP A 162 3.29 6.87 7.44
C ASP A 162 3.92 8.02 6.64
N ALA A 163 4.49 7.70 5.48
CA ALA A 163 4.98 8.70 4.53
C ALA A 163 4.55 8.32 3.12
N THR A 164 3.63 9.09 2.54
CA THR A 164 3.17 8.90 1.15
C THR A 164 4.13 9.57 0.17
N VAL A 165 4.43 8.87 -0.92
CA VAL A 165 5.17 9.43 -2.06
C VAL A 165 4.38 9.26 -3.35
N VAL A 166 4.36 10.31 -4.16
CA VAL A 166 3.77 10.34 -5.50
C VAL A 166 4.75 11.11 -6.38
N TYR A 167 5.28 10.45 -7.40
CA TYR A 167 6.25 11.06 -8.30
C TYR A 167 5.70 12.39 -8.86
N ASN A 168 6.52 13.45 -8.83
CA ASN A 168 6.18 14.83 -9.20
C ASN A 168 5.08 15.53 -8.37
N SER A 169 4.65 14.98 -7.22
CA SER A 169 3.62 15.63 -6.39
C SER A 169 3.84 15.55 -4.87
N LYS A 170 4.23 14.39 -4.33
CA LYS A 170 4.47 14.19 -2.89
C LYS A 170 5.80 13.48 -2.70
N ASP A 171 6.68 14.03 -1.89
CA ASP A 171 7.99 13.45 -1.64
C ASP A 171 8.26 13.17 -0.16
N LEU A 172 9.24 12.32 0.09
CA LEU A 172 9.88 12.20 1.39
C LEU A 172 11.28 12.78 1.25
N LYS A 173 11.53 13.89 1.96
CA LYS A 173 12.85 14.53 1.99
C LYS A 173 13.42 14.50 3.40
N ILE A 174 14.65 14.02 3.51
CA ILE A 174 15.35 13.82 4.77
C ILE A 174 16.69 14.52 4.69
N ARG A 175 17.00 15.41 5.63
CA ARG A 175 18.33 16.00 5.75
C ARG A 175 19.17 15.19 6.71
N ASN A 176 20.39 14.88 6.30
CA ASN A 176 21.39 14.32 7.21
C ASN A 176 21.89 15.40 8.17
N THR A 177 21.48 15.29 9.43
CA THR A 177 21.88 16.16 10.55
C THR A 177 23.17 15.72 11.21
N LYS A 178 23.78 14.60 10.77
CA LYS A 178 25.04 14.08 11.28
C LYS A 178 26.22 14.78 10.61
N ASP A 179 27.36 14.76 11.28
CA ASP A 179 28.65 15.25 10.80
C ASP A 179 29.43 14.22 9.97
N TYR A 180 28.84 13.05 9.74
CA TYR A 180 29.38 11.97 8.89
C TYR A 180 28.37 11.52 7.82
N PRO A 181 28.83 10.87 6.73
CA PRO A 181 27.93 10.32 5.73
C PRO A 181 27.09 9.16 6.30
N VAL A 182 25.83 9.09 5.89
CA VAL A 182 24.87 8.06 6.30
C VAL A 182 24.47 7.25 5.08
N GLU A 183 24.64 5.93 5.15
CA GLU A 183 24.23 4.99 4.12
C GLU A 183 22.86 4.37 4.46
N ILE A 184 21.97 4.32 3.47
CA ILE A 184 20.70 3.59 3.55
C ILE A 184 20.97 2.12 3.22
N VAL A 185 20.76 1.23 4.19
CA VAL A 185 20.89 -0.22 3.99
C VAL A 185 19.51 -0.86 4.08
N ILE A 186 19.09 -1.55 3.03
CA ILE A 186 17.78 -2.19 2.93
C ILE A 186 17.94 -3.70 2.89
N LYS A 187 17.29 -4.39 3.83
CA LYS A 187 17.20 -5.86 3.87
C LYS A 187 15.75 -6.27 3.73
N ILE A 188 15.49 -7.16 2.76
CA ILE A 188 14.18 -7.76 2.54
C ILE A 188 14.28 -9.25 2.85
N THR A 189 13.41 -9.72 3.74
CA THR A 189 13.21 -11.15 4.00
C THR A 189 11.92 -11.63 3.32
N GLU A 190 11.44 -12.82 3.63
CA GLU A 190 10.17 -13.33 3.09
C GLU A 190 8.96 -12.52 3.59
N ASP A 191 9.00 -12.05 4.84
CA ASP A 191 7.87 -11.39 5.48
C ASP A 191 8.12 -9.91 5.80
N GLU A 192 9.37 -9.43 5.79
CA GLU A 192 9.71 -8.12 6.33
C GLU A 192 10.61 -7.28 5.42
N ILE A 193 10.50 -5.96 5.60
CA ILE A 193 11.37 -4.94 5.02
C ILE A 193 12.01 -4.20 6.20
N LYS A 194 13.33 -4.35 6.36
CA LYS A 194 14.14 -3.60 7.33
C LYS A 194 14.98 -2.56 6.60
N ILE A 195 14.87 -1.31 7.03
CA ILE A 195 15.76 -0.23 6.58
C ILE A 195 16.59 0.21 7.77
N SER A 196 17.91 0.11 7.62
CA SER A 196 18.91 0.61 8.57
C SER A 196 19.57 1.87 8.00
N LEU A 197 19.81 2.85 8.86
CA LEU A 197 20.68 3.97 8.57
C LEU A 197 22.02 3.72 9.25
N VAL A 198 23.08 3.62 8.47
CA VAL A 198 24.40 3.18 8.93
C VAL A 198 25.39 4.32 8.71
N LYS A 199 26.25 4.58 9.69
CA LYS A 199 27.38 5.50 9.52
C LYS A 199 28.34 4.90 8.49
N LYS A 200 28.62 5.64 7.41
CA LYS A 200 29.61 5.22 6.42
C LYS A 200 31.00 5.69 6.84
N GLU A 201 31.91 4.74 7.03
CA GLU A 201 33.33 5.03 7.17
C GLU A 201 33.92 5.37 5.78
N GLU A 202 34.80 6.36 5.73
CA GLU A 202 35.48 6.82 4.50
C GLU A 202 36.64 5.91 4.10
#